data_AF-A0A518WQX5-F1
#
_entry.id   AF-A0A518WQX5-F1
#
_cell.length_a   1.000
_cell.length_b   1.000
_cell.length_c   1.000
_cell.angle_alpha   90.00
_cell.angle_beta   90.00
_cell.angle_gamma   90.00
#
_symmetry.space_group_name_H-M   'P 1'
#
loop_
_entity.id
_entity.type
_entity.pdbx_description
1 polymer ?
#
loop_
_entity_poly.entity_id
_entity_poly.type
_entity_poly.pdbx_seq_one_letter_code
_entity_poly.pdbx_strand_id
1 'polypeptide(L)'
;MNDDHAGDSLLICRTLGGCPDATRARVTGLDADGMDFAVTLDDIEVPVRLPFAHRLTERAEIRREVVRMYEQACAALGVPPRRAG
;
A
#
# COMPACT_ATOMS: atom_id res chain seq x y z
N MET A 1 5.59 -15.82 -2.00
CA MET A 1 4.36 -15.32 -1.33
C MET A 1 4.60 -14.09 -0.46
N ASN A 2 5.78 -13.91 0.18
CA ASN A 2 6.12 -12.64 0.86
C ASN A 2 6.67 -11.55 -0.09
N ASP A 3 7.24 -11.92 -1.24
CA ASP A 3 7.72 -10.97 -2.26
C ASP A 3 6.59 -10.27 -3.04
N ASP A 4 5.41 -10.89 -3.11
CA ASP A 4 4.32 -10.37 -3.94
C ASP A 4 3.78 -9.04 -3.37
N HIS A 5 3.78 -8.92 -2.04
CA HIS A 5 3.30 -7.72 -1.36
C HIS A 5 4.28 -6.55 -1.39
N ALA A 6 5.57 -6.76 -1.62
CA ALA A 6 6.54 -5.66 -1.70
C ALA A 6 6.29 -4.80 -2.94
N GLY A 7 5.94 -5.44 -4.06
CA GLY A 7 5.57 -4.75 -5.30
C GLY A 7 4.26 -3.97 -5.14
N ASP A 8 3.25 -4.55 -4.50
CA ASP A 8 1.96 -3.91 -4.28
C ASP A 8 2.07 -2.75 -3.28
N SER A 9 2.83 -2.94 -2.18
CA SER A 9 3.10 -1.89 -1.20
C SER A 9 3.81 -0.70 -1.84
N LEU A 10 4.77 -0.96 -2.73
CA LEU A 10 5.49 0.09 -3.45
C LEU A 10 4.57 0.87 -4.36
N LEU A 11 3.71 0.17 -5.12
CA LEU A 11 2.71 0.79 -5.99
C LEU A 11 1.77 1.71 -5.21
N ILE A 12 1.26 1.22 -4.08
CA ILE A 12 0.37 1.95 -3.18
C ILE A 12 1.08 3.18 -2.60
N CYS A 13 2.31 3.04 -2.11
CA CYS A 13 3.06 4.18 -1.54
C CYS A 13 3.44 5.23 -2.59
N ARG A 14 3.77 4.82 -3.82
CA ARG A 14 4.07 5.75 -4.92
C ARG A 14 2.88 6.60 -5.35
N THR A 15 1.68 6.07 -5.21
CA THR A 15 0.44 6.72 -5.65
C THR A 15 -0.27 7.39 -4.49
N LEU A 16 -0.83 6.58 -3.58
CA LEU A 16 -1.62 7.04 -2.45
C LEU A 16 -0.75 7.67 -1.36
N GLY A 17 0.50 7.23 -1.23
CA GLY A 17 1.46 7.79 -0.27
C GLY A 17 2.15 9.07 -0.72
N GLY A 18 1.96 9.50 -1.97
CA GLY A 18 2.60 10.71 -2.50
C GLY A 18 4.13 10.60 -2.60
N CYS A 19 4.68 9.38 -2.65
CA CYS A 19 6.12 9.13 -2.76
C CYS A 19 6.48 8.54 -4.13
N PRO A 20 6.31 9.27 -5.25
CA PRO A 20 6.49 8.72 -6.61
C PRO A 20 7.89 8.14 -6.85
N ASP A 21 8.91 8.71 -6.22
CA ASP A 21 10.32 8.32 -6.35
C ASP A 21 10.72 7.15 -5.43
N ALA A 22 9.78 6.58 -4.67
CA ALA A 22 10.06 5.46 -3.78
C ALA A 22 10.68 4.29 -4.53
N THR A 23 11.76 3.70 -4.05
CA THR A 23 12.41 2.53 -4.70
C THR A 23 12.00 1.22 -4.05
N ARG A 24 11.62 1.27 -2.77
CA ARG A 24 11.20 0.10 -1.98
C ARG A 24 10.12 0.51 -0.99
N ALA A 25 9.19 -0.39 -0.69
CA ALA A 25 8.23 -0.20 0.39
C ALA A 25 7.96 -1.52 1.09
N ARG A 26 7.80 -1.47 2.41
CA ARG A 26 7.41 -2.61 3.24
C ARG A 26 6.36 -2.18 4.25
N VAL A 27 5.40 -3.06 4.54
CA VAL A 27 4.46 -2.85 5.63
C VAL A 27 5.21 -2.99 6.95
N THR A 28 5.11 -1.99 7.82
CA THR A 28 5.67 -2.00 9.17
C THR A 28 4.58 -2.15 10.24
N GLY A 29 3.36 -1.71 9.94
CA GLY A 29 2.23 -1.75 10.86
C GLY A 29 0.90 -1.75 10.12
N LEU A 30 -0.12 -2.27 10.77
CA LEU A 30 -1.50 -2.22 10.31
C LEU A 30 -2.41 -2.16 11.54
N ASP A 31 -3.31 -1.19 11.55
CA ASP A 31 -4.31 -1.02 12.60
C ASP A 31 -5.69 -0.77 12.00
N ALA A 32 -6.65 -0.40 12.85
CA ALA A 32 -8.04 -0.16 12.43
C ALA A 32 -8.20 1.12 11.58
N ASP A 33 -7.28 2.07 11.70
CA ASP A 33 -7.39 3.40 11.12
C ASP A 33 -6.52 3.54 9.85
N GLY A 34 -5.52 2.67 9.68
CA GLY A 34 -4.70 2.65 8.47
C GLY A 34 -3.56 1.61 8.46
N MET A 35 -2.68 1.77 7.48
CA MET A 35 -1.46 0.98 7.32
C MET A 35 -0.22 1.87 7.39
N ASP A 36 0.78 1.38 8.12
CA ASP A 36 2.10 1.98 8.20
C ASP A 36 3.05 1.24 7.27
N PHE A 37 3.77 2.02 6.47
CA PHE A 37 4.77 1.54 5.54
C PHE A 37 6.11 2.20 5.84
N ALA A 38 7.19 1.46 5.67
CA ALA A 38 8.53 2.02 5.55
C ALA A 38 8.89 2.04 4.06
N VAL A 39 9.08 3.26 3.54
CA VAL A 39 9.37 3.53 2.14
C VAL A 39 10.82 3.98 2.02
N THR A 40 11.57 3.42 1.07
CA THR A 40 12.94 3.86 0.78
C THR A 40 12.90 4.89 -0.34
N LEU A 41 13.39 6.10 -0.07
CA LEU A 41 13.55 7.24 -0.98
C LEU A 41 15.02 7.65 -0.95
N ASP A 42 15.72 7.60 -2.08
CA ASP A 42 17.15 7.96 -2.17
C ASP A 42 18.02 7.33 -1.06
N ASP A 43 17.87 6.02 -0.85
CA ASP A 43 18.52 5.24 0.22
C ASP A 43 18.16 5.64 1.67
N ILE A 44 17.19 6.53 1.86
CA ILE A 44 16.65 6.94 3.16
C ILE A 44 15.31 6.23 3.41
N GLU A 45 15.17 5.58 4.56
CA GLU A 45 13.90 4.98 4.96
C GLU A 45 13.00 6.01 5.65
N VAL A 46 11.83 6.24 5.07
CA VAL A 46 10.83 7.20 5.52
C VAL A 46 9.54 6.45 5.92
N PRO A 47 8.99 6.69 7.12
CA PRO A 47 7.70 6.12 7.51
C PRO A 47 6.57 6.87 6.79
N VAL A 48 5.69 6.12 6.13
CA VAL A 48 4.51 6.61 5.43
C VAL A 48 3.29 5.91 5.99
N ARG A 49 2.32 6.68 6.48
CA ARG A 49 1.05 6.14 6.98
C ARG A 49 -0.07 6.46 6.01
N LEU A 50 -0.78 5.42 5.59
CA LEU A 50 -1.95 5.54 4.73
C LEU A 50 -3.22 5.30 5.54
N PRO A 51 -4.09 6.31 5.70
CA PRO A 51 -5.36 6.13 6.34
C PRO A 51 -6.30 5.30 5.47
N PHE A 52 -7.10 4.44 6.09
CA PHE A 52 -8.21 3.78 5.41
C PHE A 52 -9.35 4.75 5.14
N ALA A 53 -10.23 4.41 4.19
CA ALA A 53 -11.40 5.25 3.90
C ALA A 53 -12.35 5.38 5.11
N HIS A 54 -12.34 4.39 6.00
CA HIS A 54 -13.10 4.35 7.23
C HIS A 54 -12.35 3.50 8.25
N ARG A 55 -12.69 3.67 9.53
CA ARG A 55 -12.14 2.83 10.60
C ARG A 55 -12.69 1.41 10.47
N LEU A 56 -11.80 0.45 10.34
CA LEU A 56 -12.13 -0.96 10.25
C LEU A 56 -12.48 -1.51 11.63
N THR A 57 -13.53 -2.32 11.70
CA THR A 57 -13.98 -2.95 12.94
C THR A 57 -13.64 -4.43 12.99
N GLU A 58 -13.56 -5.08 11.83
CA GLU A 58 -13.27 -6.50 11.71
C GLU A 58 -12.04 -6.76 10.84
N ARG A 59 -11.31 -7.84 11.16
CA ARG A 59 -10.15 -8.27 10.37
C ARG A 59 -10.49 -8.64 8.92
N ALA A 60 -11.75 -9.05 8.67
CA ALA A 60 -12.21 -9.36 7.32
C ALA A 60 -12.29 -8.11 6.42
N GLU A 61 -12.56 -6.94 7.02
CA GLU A 61 -12.63 -5.67 6.30
C GLU A 61 -11.25 -5.21 5.82
N ILE A 62 -10.18 -5.54 6.57
CA ILE A 62 -8.79 -5.21 6.23
C ILE A 62 -8.46 -5.68 4.81
N ARG A 63 -8.77 -6.93 4.48
CA ARG A 63 -8.47 -7.46 3.16
C ARG A 63 -9.21 -6.72 2.05
N ARG A 64 -10.48 -6.34 2.29
CA ARG A 64 -11.28 -5.60 1.31
C ARG A 64 -10.72 -4.19 1.12
N GLU A 65 -10.34 -3.52 2.19
CA GLU A 65 -9.78 -2.17 2.14
C GLU A 65 -8.40 -2.16 1.46
N VAL A 66 -7.54 -3.14 1.75
CA VAL A 66 -6.24 -3.30 1.07
C VAL A 66 -6.42 -3.54 -0.43
N VAL A 67 -7.36 -4.41 -0.83
CA VAL A 67 -7.67 -4.65 -2.25
C VAL A 67 -8.17 -3.36 -2.91
N ARG A 68 -9.09 -2.64 -2.26
CA ARG A 68 -9.58 -1.34 -2.75
C ARG A 68 -8.42 -0.35 -2.96
N MET A 69 -7.52 -0.22 -1.98
CA MET A 69 -6.35 0.67 -2.09
C MET A 69 -5.43 0.26 -3.24
N TYR A 70 -5.21 -1.04 -3.42
CA TYR A 70 -4.42 -1.56 -4.54
C TYR A 70 -5.06 -1.24 -5.90
N GLU A 71 -6.36 -1.49 -6.05
CA GLU A 71 -7.09 -1.15 -7.28
C GLU A 71 -7.04 0.35 -7.58
N GLN A 72 -7.17 1.19 -6.56
CA GLN A 72 -7.03 2.64 -6.70
C GLN A 72 -5.61 3.06 -7.11
N ALA A 73 -4.58 2.44 -6.52
CA ALA A 73 -3.19 2.67 -6.91
C ALA A 73 -2.92 2.23 -8.36
N CYS A 74 -3.45 1.09 -8.78
CA CYS A 74 -3.39 0.62 -10.16
C CYS A 74 -4.06 1.60 -11.13
N ALA A 75 -5.28 2.06 -10.80
CA ALA A 75 -6.01 3.04 -11.59
C ALA A 75 -5.26 4.38 -11.68
N ALA A 76 -4.64 4.85 -10.59
CA ALA A 76 -3.86 6.08 -10.56
C ALA A 76 -2.59 6.01 -11.44
N LEU A 77 -1.96 4.83 -11.55
CA LEU A 77 -0.80 4.60 -12.42
C LEU A 77 -1.17 4.16 -13.84
N GLY A 78 -2.45 3.92 -14.12
CA GLY A 78 -2.90 3.38 -15.40
C GLY A 78 -2.41 1.96 -15.70
N VAL A 79 -2.01 1.20 -14.68
CA VAL A 79 -1.60 -0.20 -14.82
C VAL A 79 -2.78 -1.14 -14.57
N PRO A 80 -2.96 -2.20 -15.37
CA PRO A 80 -3.99 -3.19 -15.09
C PRO A 80 -3.65 -3.92 -13.77
N PRO A 81 -4.61 -4.08 -12.84
CA PRO A 81 -4.38 -4.86 -11.64
C PRO A 81 -4.01 -6.28 -12.05
N ARG A 82 -2.95 -6.83 -11.47
CA ARG A 82 -2.54 -8.21 -11.77
C ARG A 82 -3.70 -9.11 -11.36
N ARG A 83 -4.33 -9.76 -12.33
CA ARG A 83 -5.30 -10.81 -12.00
C ARG A 83 -4.53 -11.89 -11.26
N ALA A 84 -4.83 -12.09 -9.98
CA ALA A 84 -4.49 -13.33 -9.30
C ALA A 84 -5.12 -14.47 -10.11
N GLY A 85 -4.26 -15.27 -10.76
CA GLY A 85 -4.65 -16.46 -11.52
C GLY A 85 -4.95 -17.63 -10.59
#